data_AF-M7AZ46-F1
#
_entry.id   AF-M7AZ46-F1
#
_cell.length_a   1.000
_cell.length_b   1.000
_cell.length_c   1.000
_cell.angle_alpha   90.00
_cell.angle_beta   90.00
_cell.angle_gamma   90.00
#
_symmetry.space_group_name_H-M   'P 1'
#
loop_
_entity.id
_entity.type
_entity.pdbx_description
1 polymer ?
#
loop_
_entity_poly.entity_id
_entity_poly.type
_entity_poly.pdbx_seq_one_letter_code
_entity_poly.pdbx_strand_id
1 'polypeptide(L)'
;MRSLIAQIVASDPESYCEAVLGKTNEEYCEWIRREDTWGGAIEVSILSKFYQCEICVVDTQTVRIDRFGEDAGYARRVLLIYDGIHYDPLERKIPDSDIPPLTIFSTNDDVVLAQALELADEARRKRQFTDVNRFTLRCMVCQKGLTGQVEAREHAKETGHANFGEV
;
A
#
# COMPACT_ATOMS: atom_id res chain seq x y z
N MET A 1 -3.53 -14.52 5.01
CA MET A 1 -3.68 -13.19 5.66
C MET A 1 -5.07 -12.60 5.44
N ARG A 2 -5.63 -12.62 4.22
CA ARG A 2 -6.98 -12.09 3.92
C ARG A 2 -8.09 -12.56 4.88
N SER A 3 -8.17 -13.87 5.16
CA SER A 3 -9.17 -14.40 6.09
C SER A 3 -9.02 -13.87 7.52
N LEU A 4 -7.79 -13.66 7.98
CA LEU A 4 -7.51 -13.06 9.29
C LEU A 4 -8.00 -11.60 9.33
N ILE A 5 -7.70 -10.83 8.29
CA ILE A 5 -8.14 -9.44 8.18
C ILE A 5 -9.66 -9.36 8.21
N ALA A 6 -10.34 -10.18 7.40
CA ALA A 6 -11.79 -10.24 7.39
C ALA A 6 -12.39 -10.67 8.75
N GLN A 7 -11.72 -11.56 9.50
CA GLN A 7 -12.14 -11.92 10.85
C GLN A 7 -12.01 -10.75 11.83
N ILE A 8 -10.90 -9.99 11.77
CA ILE A 8 -10.69 -8.81 12.62
C ILE A 8 -11.73 -7.73 12.30
N VAL A 9 -11.97 -7.45 11.01
CA VAL A 9 -12.97 -6.47 10.56
C VAL A 9 -14.36 -6.85 11.05
N ALA A 10 -14.76 -8.11 10.90
CA ALA A 10 -16.07 -8.60 11.36
C ALA A 10 -16.22 -8.59 12.89
N SER A 11 -15.11 -8.69 13.65
CA SER A 11 -15.15 -8.72 15.11
C SER A 11 -15.37 -7.36 15.77
N ASP A 12 -15.14 -6.26 15.03
CA ASP A 12 -15.29 -4.89 15.53
C ASP A 12 -15.97 -3.97 14.48
N PRO A 13 -17.28 -4.14 14.23
CA PRO A 13 -17.99 -3.38 13.21
C PRO A 13 -18.12 -1.88 13.50
N GLU A 14 -17.94 -1.47 14.77
CA GLU A 14 -17.98 -0.07 15.17
C GLU A 14 -16.71 0.66 14.70
N SER A 15 -15.52 0.09 14.98
CA SER A 15 -14.26 0.65 14.48
C SER A 15 -14.10 0.50 12.97
N TYR A 16 -14.59 -0.61 12.40
CA TYR A 16 -14.54 -0.89 10.96
C TYR A 16 -15.92 -0.66 10.33
N CYS A 17 -16.43 0.56 10.47
CA CYS A 17 -17.68 0.98 9.86
C CYS A 17 -17.51 1.44 8.41
N GLU A 18 -18.62 1.70 7.72
CA GLU A 18 -18.62 2.08 6.30
C GLU A 18 -17.84 3.36 6.01
N ALA A 19 -17.79 4.31 6.96
CA ALA A 19 -16.99 5.51 6.82
C ALA A 19 -15.48 5.23 6.74
N VAL A 20 -15.01 4.16 7.39
CA VAL A 20 -13.61 3.74 7.37
C VAL A 20 -13.33 2.85 6.16
N LEU A 21 -14.25 1.92 5.86
CA LEU A 21 -14.05 0.88 4.86
C LEU A 21 -14.43 1.30 3.43
N GLY A 22 -15.25 2.35 3.28
CA GLY A 22 -15.84 2.75 1.98
C GLY A 22 -16.83 1.74 1.41
N LYS A 23 -17.26 0.77 2.23
CA LYS A 23 -18.20 -0.33 1.97
C LYS A 23 -18.85 -0.73 3.29
N THR A 24 -19.98 -1.44 3.25
CA THR A 24 -20.48 -2.05 4.48
C THR A 24 -19.45 -3.05 5.04
N ASN A 25 -19.47 -3.27 6.36
CA ASN A 25 -18.53 -4.19 7.02
C ASN A 25 -18.56 -5.60 6.41
N GLU A 26 -19.76 -6.11 6.13
CA GLU A 26 -19.97 -7.42 5.51
C GLU A 26 -19.40 -7.47 4.09
N GLU A 27 -19.75 -6.50 3.23
CA GLU A 27 -19.22 -6.42 1.86
C GLU A 27 -17.69 -6.29 1.84
N TYR A 28 -17.09 -5.56 2.79
CA TYR A 28 -15.64 -5.45 2.89
C TYR A 28 -15.01 -6.79 3.25
N CYS A 29 -15.59 -7.53 4.18
CA CYS A 29 -15.11 -8.85 4.58
C CYS A 29 -15.14 -9.84 3.41
N GLU A 30 -16.17 -9.82 2.58
CA GLU A 30 -16.24 -10.62 1.36
C GLU A 30 -15.20 -10.15 0.32
N TRP A 31 -15.14 -8.83 0.10
CA TRP A 31 -14.24 -8.20 -0.86
C TRP A 31 -12.76 -8.54 -0.57
N ILE A 32 -12.28 -8.34 0.65
CA ILE A 32 -10.86 -8.53 0.99
C ILE A 32 -10.41 -10.00 0.90
N ARG A 33 -11.34 -10.95 0.98
CA ARG A 33 -11.05 -12.40 0.82
C ARG A 33 -10.77 -12.80 -0.62
N ARG A 34 -11.23 -12.03 -1.60
CA ARG A 34 -10.98 -12.33 -3.02
C ARG A 34 -9.51 -12.16 -3.37
N GLU A 35 -9.00 -13.03 -4.23
CA GLU A 35 -7.58 -13.04 -4.63
C GLU A 35 -7.22 -11.85 -5.55
N ASP A 36 -8.20 -11.30 -6.25
CA ASP A 36 -8.06 -10.22 -7.24
C ASP A 36 -8.21 -8.81 -6.68
N THR A 37 -8.30 -8.67 -5.35
CA THR A 37 -8.43 -7.37 -4.66
C THR A 37 -7.12 -6.95 -4.03
N TRP A 38 -6.84 -5.65 -3.97
CA TRP A 38 -5.56 -5.15 -3.46
C TRP A 38 -5.74 -4.63 -2.04
N GLY A 39 -4.87 -5.06 -1.13
CA GLY A 39 -4.81 -4.47 0.21
C GLY A 39 -4.14 -3.09 0.19
N GLY A 40 -4.43 -2.29 1.21
CA GLY A 40 -3.82 -0.96 1.36
C GLY A 40 -3.66 -0.57 2.83
N ALA A 41 -3.82 0.73 3.11
CA ALA A 41 -3.60 1.29 4.44
C ALA A 41 -4.44 0.64 5.55
N ILE A 42 -5.68 0.23 5.25
CA ILE A 42 -6.56 -0.45 6.21
C ILE A 42 -5.95 -1.80 6.62
N GLU A 43 -5.56 -2.62 5.64
CA GLU A 43 -4.91 -3.92 5.89
C GLU A 43 -3.60 -3.75 6.65
N VAL A 44 -2.77 -2.77 6.28
CA VAL A 44 -1.49 -2.51 6.96
C VAL A 44 -1.72 -2.10 8.43
N SER A 45 -2.71 -1.25 8.70
CA SER A 45 -3.10 -0.86 10.06
C SER A 45 -3.55 -2.06 10.90
N ILE A 46 -4.40 -2.93 10.32
CA ILE A 46 -4.87 -4.15 10.98
C ILE A 46 -3.70 -5.09 11.30
N LEU A 47 -2.79 -5.30 10.34
CA LEU A 47 -1.64 -6.18 10.51
C LEU A 47 -0.62 -5.63 11.51
N SER A 48 -0.41 -4.31 11.54
CA SER A 48 0.42 -3.66 12.55
C SER A 48 -0.10 -3.95 13.97
N LYS A 49 -1.40 -3.79 14.19
CA LYS A 49 -2.06 -4.13 15.46
C LYS A 49 -1.93 -5.61 15.81
N PHE A 50 -2.21 -6.48 14.84
CA PHE A 50 -2.16 -7.94 15.04
C PHE A 50 -0.76 -8.44 15.39
N TYR A 51 0.27 -7.97 14.71
CA TYR A 51 1.66 -8.37 14.96
C TYR A 51 2.33 -7.59 16.09
N GLN A 52 1.66 -6.57 16.65
CA GLN A 52 2.22 -5.64 17.63
C GLN A 52 3.58 -5.09 17.18
N CYS A 53 3.59 -4.60 15.94
CA CYS A 53 4.77 -4.16 15.23
C CYS A 53 4.44 -2.91 14.43
N GLU A 54 5.28 -1.89 14.52
CA GLU A 54 5.15 -0.71 13.66
C GLU A 54 5.45 -1.12 12.21
N ILE A 55 4.58 -0.76 11.28
CA ILE A 55 4.83 -0.97 9.85
C ILE A 55 5.08 0.38 9.21
N CYS A 56 6.29 0.61 8.73
CA CYS A 56 6.69 1.84 8.06
C CYS A 56 6.61 1.62 6.54
N VAL A 57 5.70 2.30 5.86
CA VAL A 57 5.56 2.25 4.40
C VAL A 57 6.23 3.47 3.80
N VAL A 58 7.29 3.26 3.04
CA VAL A 58 7.99 4.35 2.34
C VAL A 58 7.42 4.48 0.93
N ASP A 59 6.82 5.63 0.66
CA ASP A 59 6.19 5.96 -0.62
C ASP A 59 7.24 6.59 -1.56
N THR A 60 7.56 5.92 -2.67
CA THR A 60 8.58 6.39 -3.62
C THR A 60 8.13 7.59 -4.45
N GLN A 61 6.82 7.76 -4.64
CA GLN A 61 6.28 8.88 -5.40
C GLN A 61 6.45 10.20 -4.62
N THR A 62 6.18 10.17 -3.32
CA THR A 62 6.17 11.37 -2.47
C THR A 62 7.39 11.51 -1.56
N VAL A 63 8.18 10.44 -1.40
CA VAL A 63 9.35 10.39 -0.50
C VAL A 63 8.96 10.74 0.93
N ARG A 64 7.89 10.09 1.40
CA ARG A 64 7.42 10.16 2.79
C ARG A 64 7.35 8.75 3.37
N ILE A 65 7.31 8.67 4.70
CA ILE A 65 7.04 7.41 5.42
C ILE A 65 5.68 7.52 6.10
N ASP A 66 4.78 6.64 5.74
CA ASP A 66 3.52 6.44 6.45
C ASP A 66 3.74 5.38 7.54
N ARG A 67 3.65 5.80 8.82
CA ARG A 67 3.98 4.96 9.99
C ARG A 67 2.71 4.44 10.66
N PHE A 68 2.47 3.13 10.53
CA PHE A 68 1.32 2.47 11.13
C PHE A 68 1.69 1.92 12.51
N GLY A 69 0.98 2.37 13.55
CA GLY A 69 1.25 1.99 14.94
C GLY A 69 2.34 2.82 15.63
N GLU A 70 2.64 4.03 15.12
CA GLU A 70 3.67 4.93 15.67
C GLU A 70 3.44 5.27 17.15
N ASP A 71 2.19 5.46 17.56
CA ASP A 71 1.77 5.84 18.91
C ASP A 71 1.43 4.64 19.81
N ALA A 72 1.50 3.42 19.30
CA ALA A 72 1.11 2.21 20.01
C ALA A 72 2.19 1.67 20.98
N GLY A 73 3.37 2.29 21.01
CA GLY A 73 4.47 1.89 21.91
C GLY A 73 5.09 0.53 21.57
N TYR A 74 5.01 0.09 20.31
CA TYR A 74 5.67 -1.14 19.86
C TYR A 74 7.20 -1.03 19.96
N ALA A 75 7.85 -2.15 20.26
CA ALA A 75 9.32 -2.20 20.40
C ALA A 75 10.04 -2.47 19.06
N ARG A 76 9.29 -2.93 18.05
CA ARG A 76 9.82 -3.40 16.77
C ARG A 76 9.10 -2.74 15.61
N ARG A 77 9.83 -2.51 14.52
CA ARG A 77 9.31 -2.03 13.24
C ARG A 77 9.77 -2.91 12.07
N VAL A 78 8.97 -2.92 11.02
CA VAL A 78 9.32 -3.45 9.69
C VAL A 78 9.10 -2.37 8.64
N LEU A 79 9.75 -2.50 7.49
CA LEU A 79 9.69 -1.52 6.42
C LEU A 79 9.19 -2.15 5.13
N LEU A 80 8.27 -1.44 4.48
CA LEU A 80 7.80 -1.71 3.12
C LEU A 80 8.14 -0.51 2.24
N ILE A 81 8.36 -0.74 0.96
CA ILE A 81 8.43 0.31 -0.06
C ILE A 81 7.21 0.18 -0.97
N TYR A 82 6.59 1.31 -1.31
CA TYR A 82 5.37 1.39 -2.10
C TYR A 82 5.55 2.36 -3.26
N ASP A 83 5.22 1.90 -4.47
CA ASP A 83 5.47 2.64 -5.72
C ASP A 83 4.21 3.24 -6.35
N GLY A 84 3.07 3.18 -5.65
CA GLY A 84 1.75 3.56 -6.17
C GLY A 84 0.87 2.38 -6.56
N ILE A 85 1.44 1.18 -6.78
CA ILE A 85 0.67 -0.03 -7.11
C ILE A 85 1.17 -1.30 -6.40
N HIS A 86 2.47 -1.38 -6.11
CA HIS A 86 3.12 -2.57 -5.57
C HIS A 86 3.78 -2.29 -4.23
N TYR A 87 3.79 -3.30 -3.36
CA TYR A 87 4.49 -3.28 -2.08
C TYR A 87 5.63 -4.29 -2.12
N ASP A 88 6.84 -3.85 -1.79
CA ASP A 88 7.99 -4.73 -1.61
C ASP A 88 8.55 -4.63 -0.18
N PRO A 89 9.00 -5.74 0.43
CA PRO A 89 9.66 -5.70 1.73
C PRO A 89 11.06 -5.08 1.60
N LEU A 90 11.44 -4.26 2.59
CA LEU A 90 12.82 -3.79 2.71
C LEU A 90 13.59 -4.63 3.74
N GLU A 91 14.83 -4.97 3.38
CA GLU A 91 15.76 -5.71 4.22
C GLU A 91 17.12 -5.01 4.30
N ARG A 92 17.79 -5.10 5.44
CA ARG A 92 19.15 -4.60 5.63
C ARG A 92 20.13 -5.75 5.57
N LYS A 93 20.99 -5.74 4.54
CA LYS A 93 22.12 -6.66 4.41
C LYS A 93 23.33 -6.10 5.15
N ILE A 94 24.04 -6.96 5.87
CA ILE A 94 25.33 -6.62 6.47
C ILE A 94 26.41 -7.05 5.46
N PRO A 95 27.19 -6.12 4.88
CA PRO A 95 28.25 -6.47 3.95
C PRO A 95 29.25 -7.44 4.60
N ASP A 96 29.76 -8.38 3.80
CA ASP A 96 30.81 -9.33 4.20
C ASP A 96 30.48 -10.16 5.46
N SER A 97 29.21 -10.46 5.66
CA SER A 97 28.71 -11.26 6.78
C SER A 97 27.83 -12.41 6.31
N ASP A 98 27.96 -13.57 6.94
CA ASP A 98 27.06 -14.71 6.74
C ASP A 98 25.71 -14.56 7.48
N ILE A 99 25.50 -13.42 8.15
CA ILE A 99 24.25 -13.12 8.86
C ILE A 99 23.14 -12.88 7.83
N PRO A 100 21.97 -13.53 7.97
CA PRO A 100 20.86 -13.32 7.05
C PRO A 100 20.39 -11.85 7.09
N PRO A 101 19.79 -11.35 5.98
CA PRO A 101 19.25 -10.00 5.95
C PRO A 101 18.28 -9.73 7.10
N LEU A 102 18.40 -8.56 7.72
CA LEU A 102 17.51 -8.13 8.80
C LEU A 102 16.27 -7.45 8.20
N THR A 103 15.09 -7.87 8.64
CA THR A 103 13.79 -7.29 8.22
C THR A 103 13.02 -6.67 9.38
N ILE A 104 13.45 -6.93 10.61
CA ILE A 104 12.84 -6.44 11.84
C ILE A 104 13.86 -5.58 12.58
N PHE A 105 13.46 -4.37 12.94
CA PHE A 105 14.32 -3.36 13.54
C PHE A 105 13.72 -2.86 14.85
N SER A 106 14.52 -2.22 15.69
CA SER A 106 14.00 -1.50 16.85
C SER A 106 13.24 -0.25 16.38
N THR A 107 12.17 0.13 17.07
CA THR A 107 11.49 1.41 16.85
C THR A 107 12.33 2.64 17.22
N ASN A 108 13.46 2.45 17.89
CA ASN A 108 14.45 3.50 18.15
C ASN A 108 15.57 3.57 17.10
N ASP A 109 15.59 2.65 16.12
CA ASP A 109 16.53 2.70 15.00
C ASP A 109 15.97 3.65 13.94
N ASP A 110 16.32 4.93 14.03
CA ASP A 110 15.93 5.93 13.02
C ASP A 110 16.86 5.92 11.81
N VAL A 111 18.01 5.25 11.89
CA VAL A 111 18.94 5.09 10.77
C VAL A 111 18.27 4.28 9.66
N VAL A 112 17.50 3.24 10.00
CA VAL A 112 16.77 2.45 8.99
C VAL A 112 15.72 3.29 8.24
N LEU A 113 15.11 4.29 8.90
CA LEU A 113 14.14 5.19 8.26
C LEU A 113 14.84 6.13 7.27
N ALA A 114 15.99 6.69 7.66
CA ALA A 114 16.80 7.53 6.78
C ALA A 114 17.25 6.76 5.53
N GLN A 115 17.75 5.53 5.71
CA GLN A 115 18.16 4.65 4.59
C GLN A 115 16.99 4.33 3.65
N ALA A 116 15.79 4.09 4.20
CA ALA A 116 14.61 3.81 3.38
C ALA A 116 14.16 5.05 2.59
N LEU A 117 14.26 6.26 3.17
CA LEU A 117 14.01 7.50 2.44
C LEU A 117 15.03 7.75 1.32
N GLU A 118 16.30 7.42 1.53
CA GLU A 118 17.32 7.50 0.48
C GLU A 118 16.98 6.58 -0.71
N LEU A 119 16.55 5.34 -0.44
CA LEU A 119 16.09 4.42 -1.48
C LEU A 119 14.88 4.96 -2.24
N ALA A 120 13.92 5.54 -1.54
CA ALA A 120 12.74 6.13 -2.15
C ALA A 120 13.08 7.37 -3.01
N ASP A 121 13.99 8.24 -2.54
CA ASP A 121 14.44 9.37 -3.34
C ASP A 121 15.21 8.94 -4.59
N GLU A 122 16.06 7.90 -4.49
CA GLU A 122 16.73 7.32 -5.65
C GLU A 122 15.74 6.73 -6.66
N ALA A 123 14.76 5.94 -6.19
CA ALA A 123 13.69 5.37 -7.01
C ALA A 123 12.89 6.48 -7.70
N ARG A 124 12.54 7.55 -6.98
CA ARG A 124 11.85 8.72 -7.54
C ARG A 124 12.66 9.39 -8.64
N ARG A 125 13.96 9.64 -8.41
CA ARG A 125 14.87 10.24 -9.41
C ARG A 125 14.97 9.39 -10.67
N LYS A 126 14.92 8.06 -10.53
CA LYS A 126 14.89 7.10 -11.64
C LYS A 126 13.49 6.91 -12.24
N ARG A 127 12.45 7.58 -11.71
CA ARG A 127 11.04 7.42 -12.08
C ARG A 127 10.54 5.97 -11.95
N GLN A 128 11.04 5.25 -10.96
CA GLN A 128 10.60 3.90 -10.59
C GLN A 128 9.38 4.00 -9.66
N PHE A 129 8.29 4.57 -10.17
CA PHE A 129 6.98 4.64 -9.51
C PHE A 129 5.88 4.72 -10.56
N THR A 130 4.69 4.27 -10.21
CA THR A 130 3.51 4.33 -11.08
C THR A 130 2.54 5.38 -10.54
N ASP A 131 2.46 6.52 -11.21
CA ASP A 131 1.49 7.57 -10.85
C ASP A 131 0.11 7.21 -11.42
N VAL A 132 -0.68 6.46 -10.64
CA VAL A 132 -2.06 6.10 -10.99
C VAL A 132 -3.01 7.31 -11.14
N ASN A 133 -2.59 8.51 -10.76
CA ASN A 133 -3.40 9.72 -10.95
C ASN A 133 -3.06 10.45 -12.24
N ARG A 134 -1.91 10.17 -12.88
CA ARG A 134 -1.42 10.93 -14.04
C ARG A 134 -1.05 10.09 -15.26
N PHE A 135 -1.14 8.77 -15.19
CA PHE A 135 -0.90 7.92 -16.35
C PHE A 135 -1.91 8.22 -17.48
N THR A 136 -1.39 8.31 -18.70
CA THR A 136 -2.20 8.51 -19.89
C THR A 136 -2.79 7.19 -20.34
N LEU A 137 -4.11 7.13 -20.35
CA LEU A 137 -4.89 6.02 -20.84
C LEU A 137 -5.53 6.37 -22.17
N ARG A 138 -5.77 5.35 -22.98
CA ARG A 138 -6.63 5.41 -24.15
C ARG A 138 -7.72 4.36 -24.01
N CYS A 139 -8.97 4.80 -24.13
CA CYS A 139 -10.06 3.85 -24.27
C CYS A 139 -9.91 3.12 -25.61
N MET A 140 -9.75 1.81 -25.58
CA MET A 140 -9.54 1.01 -26.80
C MET A 140 -10.81 0.82 -27.63
N VAL A 141 -11.97 1.21 -27.08
CA VAL A 141 -13.27 1.16 -27.78
C VAL A 141 -13.52 2.44 -28.57
N CYS A 142 -13.41 3.61 -27.93
CA CYS A 142 -13.75 4.90 -28.55
C CYS A 142 -12.54 5.81 -28.81
N GLN A 143 -11.32 5.35 -28.51
CA GLN A 143 -10.05 6.05 -28.73
C GLN A 143 -9.89 7.37 -27.94
N LYS A 144 -10.75 7.66 -26.96
CA LYS A 144 -10.64 8.84 -26.11
C LYS A 144 -9.39 8.72 -25.23
N GLY A 145 -8.56 9.77 -25.22
CA GLY A 145 -7.47 9.92 -24.27
C GLY A 145 -8.03 10.31 -22.90
N LEU A 146 -7.50 9.68 -21.86
CA LEU A 146 -7.93 9.79 -20.47
C LEU A 146 -6.69 9.97 -19.60
N THR A 147 -6.80 10.73 -18.53
CA THR A 147 -5.70 10.99 -17.59
C THR A 147 -6.06 10.42 -16.23
N GLY A 148 -5.29 9.43 -15.80
CA GLY A 148 -5.42 8.80 -14.49
C GLY A 148 -6.68 7.96 -14.31
N GLN A 149 -6.79 7.37 -13.13
CA GLN A 149 -7.86 6.42 -12.80
C GLN A 149 -9.26 7.08 -12.68
N VAL A 150 -9.32 8.35 -12.28
CA VAL A 150 -10.58 9.08 -12.09
C VAL A 150 -11.31 9.23 -13.42
N GLU A 151 -10.65 9.79 -14.43
CA GLU A 151 -11.25 9.97 -15.76
C GLU A 151 -11.62 8.62 -16.40
N ALA A 152 -10.80 7.58 -16.19
CA ALA A 152 -11.11 6.24 -16.69
C ALA A 152 -12.36 5.63 -16.04
N ARG A 153 -12.53 5.81 -14.72
CA ARG A 153 -13.74 5.37 -14.00
C ARG A 153 -14.98 6.12 -14.43
N GLU A 154 -14.90 7.44 -14.56
CA GLU A 154 -16.01 8.27 -15.03
C GLU A 154 -16.39 7.88 -16.46
N HIS A 155 -15.41 7.73 -17.35
CA HIS A 155 -15.62 7.27 -18.73
C HIS A 155 -16.29 5.89 -18.79
N ALA A 156 -15.83 4.93 -17.98
CA ALA A 156 -16.44 3.61 -17.91
C ALA A 156 -17.89 3.66 -17.43
N LYS A 157 -18.19 4.53 -16.45
CA LYS A 157 -19.53 4.72 -15.91
C LYS A 157 -20.49 5.36 -16.92
N GLU A 158 -20.01 6.35 -17.67
CA GLU A 158 -20.83 7.07 -18.66
C GLU A 158 -21.05 6.29 -19.95
N THR A 159 -20.03 5.53 -20.39
CA THR A 159 -20.02 4.90 -21.72
C THR A 159 -20.17 3.38 -21.70
N GLY A 160 -19.96 2.74 -20.54
CA GLY A 160 -19.87 1.29 -20.42
C GLY A 160 -18.54 0.70 -20.93
N HIS A 161 -17.58 1.53 -21.36
CA HIS A 161 -16.29 1.06 -21.85
C HIS A 161 -15.33 0.74 -20.70
N ALA A 162 -14.86 -0.51 -20.61
CA ALA A 162 -13.90 -0.95 -19.58
C ALA A 162 -12.53 -1.39 -20.15
N ASN A 163 -12.30 -1.25 -21.45
CA ASN A 163 -11.05 -1.62 -22.10
C ASN A 163 -10.15 -0.39 -22.30
N PHE A 164 -9.11 -0.26 -21.48
CA PHE A 164 -8.16 0.85 -21.48
C PHE A 164 -6.74 0.34 -21.72
N GLY A 165 -5.98 1.03 -22.57
CA GLY A 165 -4.54 0.79 -22.77
C GLY A 165 -3.74 2.00 -22.35
N GLU A 166 -2.57 1.79 -21.75
CA GLU A 166 -1.63 2.86 -21.41
C GLU A 166 -0.95 3.41 -22.69
N VAL A 167 -0.72 4.73 -22.75
CA VAL A 167 -0.14 5.44 -23.90
C VAL A 167 1.19 6.08 -23.51
#